data_AF-A0A5C3KTK1-F1
#
_entry.id   AF-A0A5C3KTK1-F1
#
_cell.length_a   1.000
_cell.length_b   1.000
_cell.length_c   1.000
_cell.angle_alpha   90.00
_cell.angle_beta   90.00
_cell.angle_gamma   90.00
#
_symmetry.space_group_name_H-M   'P 1'
#
loop_
_entity.id
_entity.type
_entity.pdbx_description
1 polymer ?
#
loop_
_entity_poly.entity_id
_entity_poly.type
_entity_poly.pdbx_seq_one_letter_code
_entity_poly.pdbx_strand_id
1 'polypeptide(L)'
;MLFLLLMNVAIVMGALQIRTIDDTYGDSVTGIRPVYTPDGGWADHDCSGCAFKPSPAEVFNGTYHESTYRPQIGPLTIQITFKGE
;
A
#
# COMPACT_ATOMS: atom_id res chain seq x y z
N MET A 1 49.84 -0.84 10.87
CA MET A 1 48.63 -1.52 11.39
C MET A 1 47.38 -0.63 11.31
N LEU A 2 47.41 0.64 11.74
CA LEU A 2 46.28 1.59 11.61
C LEU A 2 45.86 1.90 10.15
N PHE A 3 46.82 1.93 9.22
CA PHE A 3 46.58 2.20 7.80
C PHE A 3 45.75 1.11 7.10
N LEU A 4 45.86 -0.15 7.54
CA LEU A 4 45.03 -1.27 7.07
C LEU A 4 43.61 -1.21 7.65
N LEU A 5 43.44 -0.65 8.85
CA LEU A 5 42.14 -0.48 9.50
C LEU A 5 41.27 0.55 8.76
N LEU A 6 41.89 1.61 8.20
CA LEU A 6 41.21 2.66 7.45
C LEU A 6 40.75 2.21 6.04
N MET A 7 41.41 1.23 5.42
CA MET A 7 40.98 0.67 4.12
C MET A 7 39.76 -0.25 4.20
N ASN A 8 39.32 -0.61 5.40
CA ASN A 8 38.15 -1.46 5.63
C ASN A 8 36.88 -0.67 5.98
N VAL A 9 36.94 0.66 5.96
CA VAL A 9 35.75 1.50 6.15
C VAL A 9 35.00 1.60 4.83
N ALA A 10 33.97 0.78 4.66
CA ALA A 10 33.05 0.91 3.54
C ALA A 10 32.26 2.23 3.67
N ILE A 11 32.30 3.06 2.62
CA ILE A 11 31.44 4.24 2.54
C ILE A 11 30.02 3.74 2.27
N VAL A 12 29.12 3.94 3.23
CA VAL A 12 27.69 3.64 3.05
C VAL A 12 27.00 4.90 2.56
N MET A 13 26.35 4.83 1.39
CA MET A 13 25.48 5.89 0.89
C MET A 13 24.03 5.54 1.22
N GLY A 14 23.39 6.35 2.05
CA GLY A 14 21.94 6.33 2.24
C GLY A 14 21.27 7.36 1.33
N ALA A 15 20.21 6.97 0.65
CA ALA A 15 19.36 7.88 -0.12
C ALA A 15 17.93 7.81 0.43
N LEU A 16 17.28 8.97 0.55
CA LEU A 16 15.86 9.01 0.87
C LEU A 16 15.07 8.34 -0.26
N GLN A 17 14.24 7.36 0.09
CA GLN A 17 13.35 6.71 -0.86
C GLN A 17 11.90 6.99 -0.49
N ILE A 18 11.14 7.48 -1.47
CA ILE A 18 9.69 7.63 -1.36
C ILE A 18 9.07 6.44 -2.09
N ARG A 19 8.28 5.66 -1.36
CA ARG A 19 7.57 4.48 -1.86
C ARG A 19 6.07 4.68 -1.70
N THR A 20 5.31 4.05 -2.57
CA THR A 20 3.84 4.11 -2.60
C THR A 20 3.31 2.70 -2.44
N ILE A 21 2.30 2.53 -1.59
CA ILE A 21 1.53 1.29 -1.47
C ILE A 21 0.15 1.61 -2.00
N ASP A 22 -0.12 1.11 -3.21
CA ASP A 22 -1.39 1.26 -3.89
C ASP A 22 -2.40 0.26 -3.33
N ASP A 23 -3.67 0.65 -3.21
CA ASP A 23 -4.74 -0.17 -2.66
C ASP A 23 -5.04 -1.38 -3.56
N THR A 24 -4.84 -1.22 -4.86
CA THR A 24 -5.05 -2.25 -5.87
C THR A 24 -3.72 -2.89 -6.26
N TYR A 25 -2.66 -2.14 -6.58
CA TYR A 25 -1.41 -2.71 -7.12
C TYR A 25 -0.36 -3.03 -6.04
N GLY A 26 -0.57 -2.61 -4.80
CA GLY A 26 0.32 -2.87 -3.67
C GLY A 26 1.55 -1.99 -3.63
N ASP A 27 2.50 -2.40 -2.80
CA ASP A 27 3.82 -1.77 -2.64
C ASP A 27 4.59 -1.74 -3.99
N SER A 28 5.06 -0.56 -4.38
CA SER A 28 5.78 -0.35 -5.66
C SER A 28 7.10 -1.12 -5.79
N VAL A 29 7.60 -1.73 -4.73
CA VAL A 29 8.81 -2.58 -4.74
C VAL A 29 8.45 -4.06 -4.61
N THR A 30 7.62 -4.41 -3.63
CA THR A 30 7.36 -5.81 -3.29
C THR A 30 6.10 -6.38 -3.93
N GLY A 31 5.19 -5.53 -4.39
CA GLY A 31 3.87 -5.91 -4.88
C GLY A 31 2.92 -6.39 -3.78
N ILE A 32 3.32 -6.35 -2.51
CA ILE A 32 2.45 -6.74 -1.39
C ILE A 32 1.29 -5.76 -1.32
N ARG A 33 0.06 -6.29 -1.43
CA ARG A 33 -1.18 -5.52 -1.38
C ARG A 33 -1.69 -5.39 0.06
N PRO A 34 -2.47 -4.34 0.36
CA PRO A 34 -3.22 -4.28 1.61
C PRO A 34 -4.18 -5.46 1.75
N VAL A 35 -4.45 -5.86 3.00
CA VAL A 35 -5.46 -6.88 3.32
C VAL A 35 -6.72 -6.19 3.83
N TYR A 36 -7.84 -6.49 3.20
CA TYR A 36 -9.14 -5.92 3.49
C TYR A 36 -10.00 -6.94 4.23
N THR A 37 -10.55 -6.57 5.38
CA THR A 37 -11.43 -7.45 6.16
C THR A 37 -12.71 -6.73 6.63
N PRO A 38 -13.81 -7.46 6.81
CA PRO A 38 -14.00 -8.88 6.46
C PRO A 38 -14.15 -9.08 4.94
N ASP A 39 -14.04 -10.33 4.51
CA ASP A 39 -14.32 -10.71 3.11
C ASP A 39 -15.75 -10.30 2.73
N GLY A 40 -15.90 -9.70 1.55
CA GLY A 40 -17.18 -9.16 1.08
C GLY A 40 -17.60 -7.84 1.74
N GLY A 41 -16.80 -7.29 2.67
CA GLY A 41 -16.98 -5.96 3.23
C GLY A 41 -16.47 -4.84 2.33
N TRP A 42 -15.63 -5.16 1.34
CA TRP A 42 -14.98 -4.20 0.44
C TRP A 42 -15.25 -4.59 -1.02
N ALA A 43 -15.29 -3.58 -1.89
CA ALA A 43 -15.54 -3.76 -3.30
C ALA A 43 -14.52 -2.97 -4.14
N ASP A 44 -14.23 -3.47 -5.33
CA ASP A 44 -13.39 -2.80 -6.31
C ASP A 44 -14.11 -1.61 -6.99
N HIS A 45 -13.33 -0.78 -7.67
CA HIS A 45 -13.79 0.42 -8.39
C HIS A 45 -14.90 0.19 -9.44
N ASP A 46 -15.08 -1.05 -9.91
CA ASP A 46 -16.10 -1.44 -10.89
C ASP A 46 -17.47 -1.76 -10.24
N CYS A 47 -17.57 -1.66 -8.92
CA CYS A 47 -18.78 -1.93 -8.17
C CYS A 47 -19.97 -1.07 -8.63
N SER A 48 -20.96 -1.70 -9.27
CA SER A 48 -22.13 -1.00 -9.81
C SER A 48 -23.00 -0.36 -8.73
N GLY A 49 -23.24 -1.07 -7.62
CA GLY A 49 -24.14 -0.67 -6.53
C GLY A 49 -23.49 0.04 -5.34
N CYS A 50 -22.20 0.38 -5.43
CA CYS A 50 -21.49 1.10 -4.37
C CYS A 50 -21.90 2.57 -4.31
N ALA A 51 -21.86 3.15 -3.10
CA ALA A 51 -22.33 4.51 -2.87
C ALA A 51 -21.30 5.55 -3.31
N PHE A 52 -20.01 5.27 -3.07
CA PHE A 52 -18.91 6.16 -3.46
C PHE A 52 -18.22 5.65 -4.71
N LYS A 53 -18.19 6.49 -5.75
CA LYS A 53 -17.63 6.15 -7.06
C LYS A 53 -16.84 7.33 -7.63
N PRO A 54 -15.66 7.66 -7.06
CA PRO A 54 -14.81 8.70 -7.64
C PRO A 54 -14.47 8.38 -9.09
N SER A 55 -14.25 9.43 -9.90
CA SER A 55 -13.81 9.26 -11.28
C SER A 55 -12.47 8.52 -11.32
N PRO A 56 -12.30 7.46 -12.12
CA PRO A 56 -11.00 6.81 -12.32
C PRO A 56 -9.90 7.78 -12.76
N ALA A 57 -10.25 8.88 -13.44
CA ALA A 57 -9.27 9.90 -13.84
C ALA A 57 -8.73 10.75 -12.67
N GLU A 58 -9.38 10.71 -11.51
CA GLU A 58 -9.06 11.52 -10.33
C GLU A 58 -8.44 10.69 -9.20
N VAL A 59 -8.31 9.37 -9.38
CA VAL A 59 -7.66 8.46 -8.43
C VAL A 59 -6.32 7.99 -8.98
N PHE A 60 -5.38 7.70 -8.08
CA PHE A 60 -4.07 7.20 -8.47
C PHE A 60 -4.22 5.84 -9.19
N ASN A 61 -3.55 5.69 -10.34
CA ASN A 61 -3.61 4.50 -11.20
C ASN A 61 -5.02 4.03 -11.63
N GLY A 62 -6.05 4.88 -11.51
CA GLY A 62 -7.38 4.57 -12.02
C GLY A 62 -8.17 3.55 -11.21
N THR A 63 -7.70 3.16 -10.03
CA THR A 63 -8.31 2.10 -9.20
C THR A 63 -8.49 2.57 -7.76
N TYR A 64 -9.45 1.95 -7.07
CA TYR A 64 -9.71 2.13 -5.65
C TYR A 64 -10.54 0.97 -5.10
N HIS A 65 -10.44 0.74 -3.80
CA HIS A 65 -11.37 -0.06 -3.01
C HIS A 65 -12.35 0.85 -2.26
N GLU A 66 -13.63 0.48 -2.26
CA GLU A 66 -14.70 1.16 -1.54
C GLU A 66 -15.34 0.22 -0.53
N SER A 67 -15.89 0.82 0.53
CA SER A 67 -16.86 0.15 1.36
C SER A 67 -17.87 1.15 1.90
N THR A 68 -19.13 0.71 1.93
CA THR A 68 -20.19 1.38 2.67
C THR A 68 -20.49 0.57 3.93
N TYR A 69 -20.26 1.16 5.10
CA TYR A 69 -20.51 0.49 6.38
C TYR A 69 -21.97 0.04 6.51
N ARG A 70 -22.15 -1.24 6.84
CA ARG A 70 -23.44 -1.84 7.19
C ARG A 70 -23.29 -2.53 8.54
N PRO A 71 -24.19 -2.30 9.52
CA PRO A 71 -24.07 -2.89 10.86
C PRO A 71 -23.93 -4.42 10.87
N GLN A 72 -24.49 -5.11 9.86
CA GLN A 72 -24.44 -6.57 9.73
C GLN A 72 -23.07 -7.10 9.30
N ILE A 73 -22.24 -6.27 8.64
CA ILE A 73 -20.89 -6.63 8.18
C ILE A 73 -19.90 -6.49 9.36
N GLY A 74 -20.17 -5.58 10.28
CA GLY A 74 -19.29 -5.27 11.39
C GLY A 74 -18.15 -4.31 10.99
N PRO A 75 -17.09 -4.22 11.80
CA PRO A 75 -16.00 -3.28 11.58
C PRO A 75 -15.20 -3.64 10.31
N LEU A 76 -14.93 -2.62 9.51
CA LEU A 76 -14.09 -2.72 8.33
C LEU A 76 -12.65 -2.39 8.71
N THR A 77 -11.67 -3.14 8.19
CA THR A 77 -10.25 -2.92 8.47
C THR A 77 -9.42 -3.05 7.21
N ILE A 78 -8.42 -2.19 7.08
CA ILE A 78 -7.35 -2.29 6.08
C ILE A 78 -6.05 -2.51 6.85
N GLN A 79 -5.37 -3.61 6.58
CA GLN A 79 -4.03 -3.87 7.10
C GLN A 79 -3.01 -3.64 6.00
N ILE A 80 -2.10 -2.68 6.23
CA ILE A 80 -1.01 -2.37 5.32
C ILE A 80 0.28 -2.88 5.95
N THR A 81 1.01 -3.72 5.24
CA THR A 81 2.33 -4.22 5.66
C THR A 81 3.38 -3.70 4.69
N PHE A 82 4.47 -3.16 5.24
CA PHE A 82 5.57 -2.64 4.45
C PHE A 82 6.90 -3.07 5.06
N LYS A 83 7.91 -3.24 4.20
CA LYS A 83 9.30 -3.49 4.61
C LYS A 83 10.09 -2.21 4.37
N GLY A 84 10.57 -1.59 5.45
CA GLY A 84 11.56 -0.53 5.37
C GLY A 84 12.95 -1.13 5.05
N GLU A 85 13.77 -0.36 4.34
CA GLU A 85 15.18 -0.65 4.07
C GLU A 85 16.07 0.35 4.83
#